data_AF-A0A959T8Z3-F1
#
_entry.id   AF-A0A959T8Z3-F1
#
_cell.length_a   1.000
_cell.length_b   1.000
_cell.length_c   1.000
_cell.angle_alpha   90.00
_cell.angle_beta   90.00
_cell.angle_gamma   90.00
#
_symmetry.space_group_name_H-M   'P 1'
#
loop_
_entity.id
_entity.type
_entity.pdbx_description
1 polymer ?
#
loop_
_entity_poly.entity_id
_entity_poly.type
_entity_poly.pdbx_seq_one_letter_code
_entity_poly.pdbx_strand_id
1 'polypeptide(L)'
;MTISSQADADNYALNYGNCDTLPGDLTITGVWAYPGPADLSGFADLDMITGTFTFEQNQVGVRDFSGFNSLDRIGGDLLVSNNQYLQNFQGLNQLDHVGGDVYMTILDSVHSADGL
;
A
#
# COMPACT_ATOMS: atom_id res chain seq x y z
N MET A 1 -7.12 8.47 4.65
CA MET A 1 -7.72 7.36 5.42
C MET A 1 -6.60 6.48 5.98
N THR A 2 -6.85 5.78 7.08
CA THR A 2 -5.84 4.90 7.70
C THR A 2 -6.36 3.48 7.77
N ILE A 3 -5.54 2.52 7.33
CA ILE A 3 -5.78 1.09 7.41
C ILE A 3 -4.73 0.53 8.36
N SER A 4 -5.17 0.03 9.51
CA SER A 4 -4.27 -0.40 10.60
C SER A 4 -4.35 -1.89 10.93
N SER A 5 -5.26 -2.60 10.26
CA SER A 5 -5.58 -4.00 10.50
C SER A 5 -6.29 -4.63 9.30
N GLN A 6 -6.37 -5.97 9.28
CA GLN A 6 -7.16 -6.68 8.27
C GLN A 6 -8.63 -6.27 8.28
N ALA A 7 -9.22 -6.06 9.47
CA ALA A 7 -10.61 -5.60 9.58
C ALA A 7 -10.82 -4.23 8.92
N ASP A 8 -9.83 -3.34 8.95
CA ASP A 8 -9.91 -2.04 8.27
C ASP A 8 -9.85 -2.21 6.74
N ALA A 9 -8.99 -3.12 6.25
CA ALA A 9 -8.91 -3.44 4.82
C ALA A 9 -10.20 -4.10 4.31
N ASP A 10 -10.76 -5.04 5.08
CA ASP A 10 -12.04 -5.68 4.77
C ASP A 10 -13.18 -4.66 4.75
N ASN A 11 -13.19 -3.73 5.73
CA ASN A 11 -14.17 -2.65 5.76
C ASN A 11 -14.01 -1.70 4.58
N TYR A 12 -12.78 -1.41 4.13
CA TYR A 12 -12.58 -0.65 2.91
C TYR A 12 -13.16 -1.40 1.70
N ALA A 13 -12.81 -2.67 1.53
CA ALA A 13 -13.29 -3.50 0.42
C ALA A 13 -14.84 -3.53 0.36
N LEU A 14 -15.50 -3.68 1.52
CA LEU A 14 -16.96 -3.73 1.61
C LEU A 14 -17.66 -2.42 1.25
N ASN A 15 -17.03 -1.27 1.54
CA ASN A 15 -17.66 0.04 1.36
C ASN A 15 -17.18 0.78 0.11
N TYR A 16 -15.97 0.47 -0.36
CA TYR A 16 -15.23 1.24 -1.36
C TYR A 16 -14.42 0.36 -2.33
N GLY A 17 -14.59 -0.97 -2.34
CA GLY A 17 -13.75 -1.87 -3.15
C GLY A 17 -13.79 -1.65 -4.67
N ASN A 18 -14.84 -0.99 -5.18
CA ASN A 18 -14.97 -0.61 -6.60
C ASN A 18 -14.55 0.85 -6.87
N CYS A 19 -13.86 1.50 -5.91
CA CYS A 19 -13.47 2.89 -6.01
C CYS A 19 -12.15 3.00 -6.78
N ASP A 20 -12.20 3.64 -7.94
CA ASP A 20 -11.03 3.90 -8.78
C ASP A 20 -10.14 5.04 -8.26
N THR A 21 -10.71 5.95 -7.48
CA THR A 21 -10.03 7.17 -7.04
C THR A 21 -10.28 7.40 -5.56
N LEU A 22 -9.21 7.39 -4.77
CA LEU A 22 -9.26 7.75 -3.35
C LEU A 22 -8.95 9.25 -3.15
N PRO A 23 -9.92 10.06 -2.69
CA PRO A 23 -9.66 11.44 -2.32
C PRO A 23 -8.81 11.54 -1.05
N GLY A 24 -7.79 12.39 -1.07
CA GLY A 24 -6.84 12.59 0.02
C GLY A 24 -5.82 11.46 0.17
N ASP A 25 -5.28 11.36 1.38
CA ASP A 25 -4.15 10.48 1.69
C ASP A 25 -4.60 9.04 1.97
N LEU A 26 -3.72 8.07 1.73
CA LEU A 26 -3.84 6.69 2.20
C LEU A 26 -2.67 6.38 3.13
N THR A 27 -2.97 5.88 4.33
CA THR A 27 -1.95 5.36 5.25
C THR A 27 -2.22 3.91 5.56
N ILE A 28 -1.26 3.02 5.29
CA ILE A 28 -1.30 1.60 5.66
C ILE A 28 -0.22 1.36 6.70
N THR A 29 -0.64 0.96 7.90
CA THR A 29 0.26 0.80 9.05
C THR A 29 -0.18 -0.33 9.98
N GLY A 30 0.63 -0.65 10.99
CA GLY A 30 0.24 -1.55 12.07
C GLY A 30 0.70 -3.01 11.92
N VAL A 31 0.03 -3.90 12.66
CA VAL A 31 0.43 -5.31 12.82
C VAL A 31 -0.67 -6.19 12.24
N TRP A 32 -0.39 -6.82 11.09
CA TRP A 32 -1.42 -7.49 10.28
C TRP A 32 -1.51 -9.01 10.47
N ALA A 33 -0.74 -9.56 11.41
CA ALA A 33 -0.69 -11.00 11.62
C ALA A 33 -1.88 -11.51 12.45
N TYR A 34 -3.07 -11.62 11.88
CA TYR A 34 -4.11 -12.50 12.44
C TYR A 34 -5.30 -12.79 11.52
N PRO A 35 -5.67 -14.07 11.24
CA PRO A 35 -4.92 -15.33 11.35
C PRO A 35 -4.33 -15.77 9.99
N GLY A 36 -3.85 -14.84 9.15
CA GLY A 36 -3.33 -15.14 7.82
C GLY A 36 -2.36 -14.07 7.30
N PRO A 37 -1.81 -14.23 6.08
CA PRO A 37 -1.17 -13.12 5.38
C PRO A 37 -2.17 -11.97 5.24
N ALA A 38 -1.67 -10.74 5.23
CA ALA A 38 -2.52 -9.59 4.97
C ALA A 38 -3.14 -9.72 3.57
N ASP A 39 -4.44 -9.41 3.47
CA ASP A 39 -5.17 -9.34 2.21
C ASP A 39 -5.51 -7.88 1.90
N LEU A 40 -4.85 -7.36 0.87
CA LEU A 40 -5.04 -6.01 0.34
C LEU A 40 -5.80 -6.04 -1.00
N SER A 41 -6.40 -7.18 -1.38
CA SER A 41 -7.13 -7.31 -2.65
C SER A 41 -8.33 -6.37 -2.77
N GLY A 42 -8.83 -5.84 -1.66
CA GLY A 42 -9.86 -4.79 -1.65
C GLY A 42 -9.46 -3.49 -2.35
N PHE A 43 -8.17 -3.28 -2.62
CA PHE A 43 -7.65 -2.11 -3.35
C PHE A 43 -7.43 -2.38 -4.85
N ALA A 44 -7.85 -3.54 -5.37
CA ALA A 44 -7.48 -3.97 -6.73
C ALA A 44 -7.98 -3.05 -7.84
N ASP A 45 -9.09 -2.35 -7.62
CA ASP A 45 -9.68 -1.41 -8.58
C ASP A 45 -9.20 0.04 -8.36
N LEU A 46 -8.33 0.30 -7.37
CA LEU A 46 -7.86 1.65 -7.06
C LEU A 46 -6.77 2.09 -8.04
N ASP A 47 -7.12 2.98 -8.97
CA ASP A 47 -6.23 3.55 -9.98
C ASP A 47 -5.43 4.75 -9.45
N MET A 48 -6.05 5.57 -8.59
CA MET A 48 -5.48 6.84 -8.14
C MET A 48 -5.65 7.11 -6.65
N ILE A 49 -4.55 7.51 -5.99
CA ILE A 49 -4.58 8.20 -4.70
C ILE A 49 -4.29 9.68 -4.95
N THR A 50 -5.24 10.56 -4.65
CA THR A 50 -5.06 11.99 -4.95
C THR A 50 -4.11 12.72 -4.00
N GLY A 51 -3.89 12.18 -2.79
CA GLY A 51 -2.95 12.68 -1.81
C GLY A 51 -1.68 11.83 -1.70
N THR A 52 -1.09 11.81 -0.51
CA THR A 52 0.11 11.03 -0.20
C THR A 52 -0.26 9.57 0.10
N PHE A 53 0.53 8.63 -0.43
CA PHE A 53 0.47 7.23 -0.04
C PHE A 53 1.59 6.91 0.96
N THR A 54 1.21 6.68 2.21
CA THR A 54 2.10 6.25 3.29
C THR A 54 1.92 4.77 3.57
N PHE A 55 2.99 4.00 3.44
CA PHE A 55 3.06 2.59 3.77
C PHE A 55 4.14 2.38 4.84
N GLU A 56 3.76 2.32 6.11
CA GLU A 56 4.74 2.37 7.20
C GLU A 56 4.45 1.51 8.40
N GLN A 57 5.51 1.10 9.11
CA GLN A 57 5.40 0.33 10.35
C GLN A 57 4.62 -1.00 10.19
N ASN A 58 4.56 -1.57 8.98
CA ASN A 58 3.95 -2.87 8.72
C ASN A 58 4.92 -3.97 9.13
N GLN A 59 4.91 -4.25 10.42
CA GLN A 59 5.91 -5.11 11.06
C GLN A 59 5.64 -6.60 10.90
N VAL A 60 4.52 -7.02 10.32
CA VAL A 60 4.22 -8.43 10.05
C VAL A 60 2.99 -8.49 9.12
N GLY A 61 2.83 -9.59 8.39
CA GLY A 61 1.61 -9.91 7.63
C GLY A 61 1.62 -9.39 6.20
N VAL A 62 2.16 -8.19 5.94
CA VAL A 62 2.32 -7.64 4.59
C VAL A 62 3.74 -7.86 4.08
N ARG A 63 3.88 -8.38 2.85
CA ARG A 63 5.19 -8.71 2.23
C ARG A 63 5.45 -7.98 0.92
N ASP A 64 4.42 -7.44 0.31
CA ASP A 64 4.44 -6.71 -0.95
C ASP A 64 3.15 -5.85 -1.02
N PHE A 65 2.88 -5.26 -2.17
CA PHE A 65 1.71 -4.42 -2.43
C PHE A 65 0.67 -5.18 -3.25
N SER A 66 0.67 -6.53 -3.23
CA SER A 66 -0.32 -7.34 -3.96
C SER A 66 -1.72 -6.96 -3.50
N GLY A 67 -2.45 -6.30 -4.39
CA GLY A 67 -3.70 -5.60 -4.05
C GLY A 67 -3.79 -4.22 -4.68
N PHE A 68 -2.66 -3.56 -4.97
CA PHE A 68 -2.59 -2.26 -5.64
C PHE A 68 -2.34 -2.37 -7.15
N ASN A 69 -2.71 -3.49 -7.78
CA ASN A 69 -2.28 -3.85 -9.14
C ASN A 69 -2.69 -2.84 -10.23
N SER A 70 -3.70 -2.02 -9.98
CA SER A 70 -4.19 -1.00 -10.92
C SER A 70 -3.70 0.41 -10.59
N LEU A 71 -3.06 0.61 -9.43
CA LEU A 71 -2.62 1.93 -8.97
C LEU A 71 -1.56 2.49 -9.92
N ASP A 72 -1.95 3.49 -10.72
CA ASP A 72 -1.08 4.13 -11.71
C ASP A 72 -0.57 5.51 -11.26
N ARG A 73 -1.28 6.15 -10.31
CA ARG A 73 -0.99 7.52 -9.91
C ARG A 73 -1.15 7.79 -8.42
N ILE A 74 -0.14 8.45 -7.86
CA ILE A 74 -0.16 9.08 -6.55
C ILE A 74 0.00 10.59 -6.75
N GLY A 75 -0.94 11.39 -6.24
CA GLY A 75 -0.94 12.84 -6.41
C GLY A 75 0.06 13.56 -5.50
N GLY A 76 0.32 13.01 -4.32
CA GLY A 76 1.32 13.48 -3.36
C GLY A 76 2.61 12.64 -3.37
N ASP A 77 3.17 12.43 -2.19
CA ASP A 77 4.38 11.64 -2.00
C ASP A 77 4.07 10.13 -1.92
N LEU A 78 5.06 9.29 -2.23
CA LEU A 78 5.08 7.87 -1.85
C LEU A 78 6.08 7.69 -0.69
N LEU A 79 5.56 7.36 0.49
CA LEU A 79 6.36 7.17 1.70
C LEU A 79 6.34 5.70 2.12
N VAL A 80 7.44 4.99 1.96
CA VAL A 80 7.59 3.59 2.39
C VAL A 80 8.63 3.50 3.49
N SER A 81 8.20 3.27 4.74
CA SER A 81 9.13 3.31 5.87
C SER A 81 8.92 2.23 6.95
N ASN A 82 10.01 1.73 7.53
CA ASN A 82 9.94 0.86 8.71
C ASN A 82 9.08 -0.42 8.50
N ASN A 83 9.24 -1.07 7.34
CA ASN A 83 8.49 -2.29 6.97
C ASN A 83 9.44 -3.49 6.91
N GLN A 84 9.73 -4.07 8.08
CA GLN A 84 10.80 -5.07 8.23
C GLN A 84 10.58 -6.37 7.44
N TYR A 85 9.34 -6.71 7.07
CA TYR A 85 9.02 -7.93 6.30
C TYR A 85 8.59 -7.65 4.86
N LEU A 86 8.60 -6.39 4.42
CA LEU A 86 8.38 -6.06 3.01
C LEU A 86 9.56 -6.62 2.21
N GLN A 87 9.27 -7.41 1.17
CA GLN A 87 10.28 -8.16 0.41
C GLN A 87 10.55 -7.54 -0.95
N ASN A 88 9.55 -6.87 -1.53
CA ASN A 88 9.59 -6.26 -2.86
C ASN A 88 8.41 -5.28 -3.00
N PHE A 89 8.28 -4.68 -4.17
CA PHE A 89 7.21 -3.73 -4.50
C PHE A 89 6.17 -4.31 -5.47
N GLN A 90 6.10 -5.64 -5.60
CA GLN A 90 5.11 -6.29 -6.47
C GLN A 90 3.70 -5.82 -6.10
N GLY A 91 2.89 -5.58 -7.12
CA GLY A 91 1.59 -4.93 -7.00
C GLY A 91 1.64 -3.44 -7.37
N LEU A 92 2.79 -2.76 -7.32
CA LEU A 92 2.92 -1.38 -7.82
C LEU A 92 3.36 -1.29 -9.30
N ASN A 93 3.26 -2.39 -10.04
CA ASN A 93 3.83 -2.50 -11.39
C ASN A 93 3.23 -1.53 -12.44
N GLN A 94 2.05 -0.95 -12.15
CA GLN A 94 1.40 0.05 -13.01
C GLN A 94 1.67 1.49 -12.59
N LEU A 95 2.35 1.71 -11.45
CA LEU A 95 2.61 3.04 -10.92
C LEU A 95 3.52 3.82 -11.86
N ASP A 96 2.95 4.76 -12.62
CA ASP A 96 3.65 5.58 -13.62
C ASP A 96 3.94 6.99 -13.09
N HIS A 97 3.14 7.48 -12.14
CA HIS A 97 3.24 8.86 -11.66
C HIS A 97 3.16 9.00 -10.14
N VAL A 98 4.18 9.65 -9.57
CA VAL A 98 4.13 10.22 -8.22
C VAL A 98 4.27 11.73 -8.37
N GLY A 99 3.31 12.50 -7.86
CA GLY A 99 3.26 13.95 -8.01
C GLY A 99 4.30 14.67 -7.14
N GLY A 100 4.65 14.07 -6.00
CA GLY A 100 5.71 14.51 -5.10
C GLY A 100 6.96 13.64 -5.19
N ASP A 101 7.59 13.43 -4.05
CA ASP A 101 8.82 12.65 -3.93
C ASP A 101 8.54 11.20 -3.52
N VAL A 102 9.52 10.33 -3.79
CA VAL A 102 9.50 8.94 -3.33
C VAL A 102 10.54 8.76 -2.22
N TYR A 103 10.09 8.40 -1.04
CA TYR A 103 10.94 8.18 0.14
C TYR A 103 10.86 6.74 0.60
N MET A 104 12.01 6.06 0.61
CA MET A 104 12.13 4.67 1.06
C MET A 104 13.22 4.55 2.12
N THR A 105 12.86 4.11 3.32
CA THR A 105 13.78 4.05 4.46
C THR A 105 13.45 2.89 5.40
N ILE A 106 14.47 2.22 5.93
CA ILE A 106 14.32 1.09 6.87
C ILE A 106 13.44 -0.02 6.24
N LEU A 107 14.00 -0.66 5.21
CA LEU A 107 13.39 -1.73 4.43
C LEU A 107 14.26 -3.00 4.48
N ASP A 108 14.47 -3.53 5.68
CA ASP A 108 15.51 -4.52 5.97
C ASP A 108 15.41 -5.83 5.16
N SER A 109 14.20 -6.18 4.69
CA SER A 109 13.94 -7.38 3.87
C SER A 109 13.83 -7.11 2.37
N VAL A 110 13.88 -5.85 1.93
CA VAL A 110 13.80 -5.51 0.51
C VAL A 110 15.18 -5.67 -0.11
N HIS A 111 15.30 -6.61 -1.05
CA HIS A 111 16.55 -6.89 -1.75
C HIS A 111 16.50 -6.50 -3.24
N SER A 112 15.33 -6.07 -3.72
CA SER A 112 15.07 -5.68 -5.10
C SER A 112 14.00 -4.60 -5.16
N ALA A 113 14.10 -3.73 -6.15
CA ALA A 113 13.06 -2.75 -6.48
C ALA A 113 11.98 -3.33 -7.40
N ASP A 114 11.98 -4.64 -7.66
CA ASP A 114 11.01 -5.28 -8.56
C ASP A 114 9.57 -4.93 -8.18
N GLY A 115 8.82 -4.43 -9.16
CA GLY A 115 7.47 -3.92 -8.98
C GLY A 115 7.38 -2.39 -9.03
N LEU A 116 8.52 -1.68 -9.03
CA LEU A 116 8.67 -0.26 -9.37
C LEU A 116 9.48 -0.07 -10.66
#